data_AF-A0A914R8R5-F1
#
_entry.id   AF-A0A914R8R5-F1
#
_cell.length_a   1.000
_cell.length_b   1.000
_cell.length_c   1.000
_cell.angle_alpha   90.00
_cell.angle_beta   90.00
_cell.angle_gamma   90.00
#
_symmetry.space_group_name_H-M   'P 1'
#
loop_
_entity.id
_entity.type
_entity.pdbx_description
1 polymer ?
#
loop_
_entity_poly.entity_id
_entity_poly.type
_entity_poly.pdbx_seq_one_letter_code
_entity_poly.pdbx_strand_id
1 'polypeptide(L)'
;MAILANLIVFLALLAFANNVISWLIGLLGYEGWNLEVILGYAFFPLAYLMGVTSSTEQTLRVAQLMGTKTILNEFIAYQKLGEMVSADPPLLTVILCTFQEKTRRKTIVQKPKI
;
A
#
# COMPACT_ATOMS: atom_id res chain seq x y z
N MET A 1 20.67 -17.55 6.37
CA MET A 1 21.21 -16.45 5.53
C MET A 1 20.53 -16.35 4.16
N ALA A 2 20.25 -17.44 3.44
CA ALA A 2 19.64 -17.39 2.10
C ALA A 2 18.26 -16.70 2.02
N ILE A 3 17.38 -16.91 3.01
CA ILE A 3 16.04 -16.29 3.03
C ILE A 3 16.12 -14.75 3.12
N LEU A 4 17.03 -14.23 3.96
CA LEU A 4 17.21 -12.78 4.13
C LEU A 4 17.78 -12.13 2.87
N ALA A 5 18.74 -12.78 2.22
CA ALA A 5 19.33 -12.28 0.97
C ALA A 5 18.26 -12.15 -0.13
N ASN A 6 17.36 -13.13 -0.27
CA ASN A 6 16.30 -13.08 -1.27
C ASN A 6 15.30 -11.94 -1.03
N LEU A 7 14.97 -11.65 0.24
CA LEU A 7 14.11 -10.52 0.61
C LEU A 7 14.74 -9.16 0.26
N ILE A 8 16.04 -9.00 0.54
CA ILE A 8 16.77 -7.76 0.22
C ILE A 8 16.86 -7.57 -1.30
N VAL A 9 17.07 -8.64 -2.06
CA VAL A 9 17.07 -8.59 -3.53
C VAL A 9 15.72 -8.11 -4.07
N PHE A 10 14.60 -8.62 -3.53
CA PHE A 10 13.27 -8.15 -3.92
C PHE A 10 13.04 -6.67 -3.60
N LEU A 11 13.46 -6.20 -2.42
CA LEU A 11 13.38 -4.79 -2.04
C LEU A 11 14.25 -3.90 -2.95
N ALA A 12 15.45 -4.36 -3.30
CA ALA A 12 16.34 -3.65 -4.21
C ALA A 12 15.76 -3.55 -5.62
N LEU A 13 15.16 -4.63 -6.14
CA LEU A 13 14.47 -4.62 -7.43
C LEU A 13 13.25 -3.70 -7.43
N LEU A 14 12.49 -3.67 -6.33
CA LEU A 14 11.38 -2.73 -6.18
C LEU A 14 11.87 -1.27 -6.21
N ALA A 15 12.92 -0.97 -5.45
CA ALA A 15 13.52 0.37 -5.43
C ALA A 15 14.07 0.75 -6.82
N PHE A 16 14.69 -0.20 -7.52
CA PHE A 16 15.15 0.00 -8.89
C PHE A 16 13.99 0.28 -9.84
N ALA A 17 12.91 -0.51 -9.78
CA ALA A 17 11.72 -0.28 -10.60
C ALA A 17 11.10 1.10 -10.36
N ASN A 18 10.99 1.53 -9.10
CA ASN A 18 10.53 2.87 -8.76
C ASN A 18 11.41 3.98 -9.36
N ASN A 19 12.74 3.82 -9.31
CA ASN A 19 13.67 4.78 -9.91
C ASN A 19 13.58 4.81 -11.44
N VAL A 20 13.45 3.65 -12.10
CA VAL A 20 13.28 3.56 -13.55
C VAL A 20 11.98 4.24 -13.99
N ILE A 21 10.87 3.98 -13.29
CA ILE A 21 9.58 4.61 -13.56
C ILE A 21 9.67 6.13 -13.37
N SER A 22 10.24 6.58 -12.25
CA SER A 22 10.43 8.01 -11.96
C SER A 22 11.30 8.69 -13.03
N TRP A 23 12.36 8.02 -13.50
CA TRP A 23 13.21 8.53 -14.58
C TRP A 23 12.46 8.62 -15.92
N LEU A 24 11.72 7.57 -16.31
CA LEU A 24 10.94 7.56 -17.56
C LEU A 24 9.85 8.63 -17.56
N ILE A 25 9.17 8.82 -16.43
CA ILE A 25 8.09 9.80 -16.30
C ILE A 25 8.63 11.22 -16.13
N GLY A 26 9.79 11.37 -15.49
CA GLY A 26 10.52 12.64 -15.44
C GLY A 26 10.90 13.15 -16.83
N LEU A 27 11.20 12.24 -17.77
CA LEU A 27 11.41 12.60 -19.19
C LEU A 27 10.16 13.19 -19.86
N LEU A 28 8.97 12.82 -19.38
CA LEU A 28 7.68 13.36 -19.85
C LEU A 28 7.30 14.68 -19.15
N GLY A 29 8.15 15.20 -18.26
CA GLY A 29 7.93 16.45 -17.53
C GLY A 29 7.03 16.32 -16.30
N TYR A 30 6.72 15.10 -15.86
CA TYR A 30 5.94 14.85 -14.66
C TYR A 30 6.85 14.36 -13.53
N GLU A 31 6.99 15.16 -12.48
CA GLU A 31 7.77 14.78 -11.30
C GLU A 31 6.90 14.06 -10.25
N GLY A 32 7.49 13.13 -9.50
CA GLY A 32 6.84 12.49 -8.35
C GLY A 32 6.00 11.23 -8.66
N TRP A 33 6.17 10.61 -9.82
CA TRP A 33 5.47 9.37 -10.15
C TRP A 33 6.26 8.13 -9.77
N ASN A 34 5.64 7.30 -8.92
CA ASN A 34 6.20 6.03 -8.46
C ASN A 34 5.23 4.89 -8.76
N LEU A 35 5.69 3.64 -8.61
CA LEU A 35 4.83 2.47 -8.78
C LEU A 35 3.58 2.53 -7.88
N GLU A 36 3.72 3.08 -6.67
CA GLU A 36 2.59 3.19 -5.75
C GLU A 36 1.51 4.13 -6.27
N VAL A 37 1.88 5.23 -6.94
CA VAL A 37 0.92 6.19 -7.51
C VAL A 37 0.13 5.54 -8.64
N ILE A 38 0.83 4.78 -9.50
CA ILE A 38 0.21 4.02 -10.60
C ILE A 38 -0.77 2.98 -10.04
N LEU A 39 -0.34 2.22 -9.03
CA LEU A 39 -1.19 1.28 -8.29
C LEU A 39 -2.38 2.00 -7.63
N GLY A 40 -2.17 3.19 -7.07
CA GLY A 40 -3.21 4.01 -6.49
C GLY A 40 -4.32 4.35 -7.47
N TYR A 41 -3.97 4.78 -8.69
CA TYR A 41 -4.96 5.05 -9.72
C TYR A 41 -5.71 3.79 -10.18
N ALA A 42 -5.02 2.65 -10.28
CA ALA A 42 -5.66 1.38 -10.64
C ALA A 42 -6.69 0.92 -9.58
N PHE A 43 -6.40 1.14 -8.30
CA PHE A 43 -7.26 0.76 -7.17
C PHE A 43 -8.19 1.88 -6.69
N PHE A 44 -8.11 3.07 -7.28
CA PHE A 44 -8.97 4.21 -6.99
C PHE A 44 -10.47 3.90 -7.12
N PRO A 45 -10.97 3.31 -8.23
CA PRO A 45 -12.40 2.99 -8.34
C PRO A 45 -12.86 2.00 -7.26
N LEU A 46 -11.99 1.05 -6.88
CA LEU A 46 -12.32 0.09 -5.82
C LEU A 46 -12.38 0.77 -4.44
N ALA A 47 -11.46 1.71 -4.15
CA ALA A 47 -11.49 2.49 -2.92
C ALA A 47 -12.70 3.43 -2.87
N TYR A 48 -13.09 4.02 -4.00
CA TYR A 48 -14.26 4.88 -4.10
C TYR A 48 -15.56 4.11 -3.84
N LEU A 49 -15.69 2.90 -4.40
CA LEU A 49 -16.84 2.01 -4.17
C LEU A 49 -16.96 1.52 -2.72
N MET A 50 -15.86 1.45 -1.97
CA MET A 50 -15.88 1.15 -0.53
C MET A 50 -16.41 2.31 0.33
N GLY A 51 -16.79 3.44 -0.27
CA GLY A 51 -17.38 4.58 0.45
C GLY A 51 -16.36 5.47 1.14
N VAL A 52 -15.09 5.42 0.71
CA VAL A 52 -14.05 6.36 1.18
C VAL A 52 -14.34 7.73 0.56
N THR A 53 -15.23 8.49 1.20
CA THR A 53 -15.84 9.71 0.63
C THR A 53 -15.33 11.02 1.24
N SER A 54 -14.33 10.97 2.13
CA SER A 54 -13.92 12.14 2.90
C SER A 54 -13.15 13.20 2.08
N SER A 55 -12.32 12.80 1.09
CA SER A 55 -11.71 13.66 0.07
C SER A 55 -11.09 12.79 -1.03
N THR A 56 -11.05 13.24 -2.29
CA THR A 56 -10.43 12.52 -3.41
C THR A 56 -8.96 12.17 -3.15
N GLU A 57 -8.21 13.05 -2.49
CA GLU A 57 -6.83 12.82 -2.09
C GLU A 57 -6.70 11.71 -1.05
N GLN A 58 -7.61 11.66 -0.07
CA GLN A 58 -7.63 10.60 0.94
C GLN A 58 -7.97 9.25 0.30
N THR A 59 -8.93 9.22 -0.62
CA THR A 59 -9.28 8.03 -1.39
C THR A 59 -8.08 7.53 -2.20
N LEU A 60 -7.31 8.44 -2.82
CA LEU A 60 -6.10 8.07 -3.56
C LEU A 60 -5.04 7.48 -2.63
N ARG A 61 -4.76 8.08 -1.46
CA ARG A 61 -3.80 7.53 -0.49
C ARG A 61 -4.22 6.13 0.00
N VAL A 62 -5.51 5.93 0.32
CA VAL A 62 -6.04 4.60 0.69
C VAL A 62 -5.89 3.60 -0.45
N ALA A 63 -6.17 4.00 -1.68
CA ALA A 63 -6.00 3.16 -2.86
C ALA A 63 -4.54 2.76 -3.10
N GLN A 64 -3.59 3.68 -2.90
CA GLN A 64 -2.15 3.42 -3.01
C GLN A 64 -1.69 2.35 -2.00
N LEU A 65 -2.11 2.47 -0.73
CA LEU A 65 -1.86 1.45 0.30
C LEU A 65 -2.49 0.10 -0.06
N MET A 66 -3.72 0.13 -0.56
CA MET A 66 -4.44 -1.08 -0.95
C MET A 66 -3.81 -1.78 -2.15
N GLY A 67 -3.30 -1.02 -3.13
CA GLY A 67 -2.53 -1.58 -4.24
C GLY A 67 -1.19 -2.15 -3.79
N THR A 68 -0.47 -1.42 -2.94
CA THR A 68 0.83 -1.83 -2.37
C THR A 68 0.70 -3.15 -1.60
N LYS A 69 -0.30 -3.30 -0.72
CA LYS A 69 -0.49 -4.56 0.01
C LYS A 69 -0.88 -5.74 -0.90
N THR A 70 -1.58 -5.45 -2.00
CA THR A 70 -2.14 -6.48 -2.89
C THR A 70 -1.09 -7.00 -3.86
N ILE A 71 -0.25 -6.11 -4.41
CA ILE A 71 0.73 -6.45 -5.44
C ILE A 71 2.14 -6.65 -4.87
N LEU A 72 2.53 -5.90 -3.83
CA LEU A 72 3.88 -5.93 -3.28
C LEU A 72 3.95 -6.83 -2.04
N ASN A 73 3.63 -6.29 -0.86
CA ASN A 73 3.63 -7.03 0.40
C ASN A 73 2.95 -6.22 1.52
N GLU A 74 2.45 -6.91 2.53
CA GLU A 74 1.97 -6.32 3.78
C GLU A 74 3.09 -5.58 4.53
N PHE A 75 4.32 -6.11 4.59
CA PHE A 75 5.43 -5.47 5.32
C PHE A 75 5.78 -4.08 4.76
N ILE A 76 5.85 -3.97 3.43
CA ILE A 76 6.14 -2.71 2.74
C ILE A 76 4.97 -1.73 2.89
N ALA A 77 3.74 -2.23 2.83
CA ALA A 77 2.54 -1.42 3.07
C ALA A 77 2.50 -0.85 4.49
N TYR A 78 2.92 -1.61 5.51
CA TYR A 78 2.99 -1.13 6.89
C TYR A 78 4.05 -0.04 7.09
N GLN A 79 5.21 -0.17 6.45
CA GLN A 79 6.23 0.89 6.49
C GLN A 79 5.65 2.22 5.98
N LYS A 80 4.97 2.20 4.84
CA LYS A 80 4.28 3.37 4.27
C LYS A 80 3.14 3.88 5.14
N LEU A 81 2.39 2.98 5.76
CA LEU A 81 1.33 3.38 6.68
C LEU A 81 1.90 4.17 7.85
N GLY A 82 3.03 3.76 8.43
CA GLY A 82 3.71 4.49 9.51
C GLY A 82 4.10 5.93 9.12
N GLU A 83 4.57 6.12 7.89
CA GLU A 83 4.87 7.46 7.34
C GLU A 83 3.60 8.32 7.21
N MET A 84 2.49 7.74 6.75
CA MET A 84 1.22 8.45 6.59
C MET A 84 0.50 8.76 7.91
N VAL A 85 0.57 7.87 8.90
CA VAL A 85 0.04 8.09 10.26
C VAL A 85 0.63 9.35 10.89
N SER A 86 1.92 9.59 10.63
CA SER A 86 2.64 10.74 11.18
C SER A 86 2.20 12.06 10.53
N ALA A 87 1.60 12.00 9.34
CA ALA A 87 1.17 13.17 8.57
C ALA A 87 -0.33 13.50 8.75
N ASP A 88 -1.22 12.49 8.79
CA ASP A 88 -2.67 12.70 8.86
C ASP A 88 -3.39 11.62 9.69
N PRO A 89 -3.83 11.91 10.94
CA PRO A 89 -4.52 10.94 11.79
C PRO A 89 -5.93 10.49 11.37
N PRO A 90 -6.78 11.24 10.62
CA PRO A 90 -8.15 10.79 10.31
C PRO A 90 -8.23 9.74 9.19
N LEU A 91 -7.18 9.59 8.37
CA LEU A 91 -7.08 8.58 7.29
C LEU A 91 -6.92 7.15 7.85
N LEU A 92 -6.45 7.04 9.09
CA LEU A 92 -6.25 5.77 9.79
C LEU A 92 -7.55 5.01 10.01
N THR A 93 -8.67 5.66 10.31
CA THR A 93 -9.89 4.94 10.72
C THR A 93 -10.45 4.07 9.60
N VAL A 94 -10.41 4.56 8.35
CA VAL A 94 -10.90 3.82 7.18
C VAL A 94 -9.94 2.70 6.75
N ILE A 95 -8.63 2.97 6.81
CA ILE A 95 -7.61 1.96 6.50
C ILE A 95 -7.57 0.88 7.58
N LEU A 96 -7.70 1.25 8.86
CA LEU A 96 -7.79 0.29 9.97
C LEU A 96 -9.06 -0.55 9.86
N CYS A 97 -10.23 0.03 9.54
CA CYS A 97 -11.45 -0.76 9.33
C CYS A 97 -11.30 -1.78 8.18
N THR A 98 -10.63 -1.44 7.07
CA THR A 98 -10.39 -2.37 5.95
C THR A 98 -9.22 -3.35 6.19
N PHE A 99 -8.23 -3.00 7.02
CA PHE A 99 -7.12 -3.90 7.38
C PHE A 99 -7.47 -4.87 8.50
N GLN A 100 -8.21 -4.45 9.52
CA GLN A 100 -8.54 -5.28 10.69
C GLN A 100 -9.44 -6.48 10.32
N GLU A 101 -10.23 -6.37 9.26
CA GLU A 101 -11.13 -7.45 8.85
C GLU A 101 -10.38 -8.69 8.32
N LYS A 102 -9.18 -8.52 7.74
CA LYS A 102 -8.36 -9.65 7.26
C LYS A 102 -7.62 -10.37 8.39
N THR A 103 -7.27 -9.67 9.48
CA THR A 103 -6.66 -10.30 10.67
C THR A 103 -7.71 -11.05 11.50
N ARG A 104 -8.94 -10.52 11.63
CA ARG A 104 -10.02 -11.17 12.39
C ARG A 104 -10.41 -12.55 11.84
N ARG A 105 -10.32 -12.76 10.52
CA ARG A 105 -10.59 -14.08 9.91
C ARG A 105 -9.53 -15.15 10.25
N LYS A 106 -8.28 -14.78 10.53
CA LYS A 106 -7.25 -15.75 10.95
C LYS A 106 -7.35 -16.11 12.43
N THR A 107 -7.85 -15.21 13.29
CA THR A 107 -8.05 -15.50 14.72
C THR A 107 -9.29 -16.35 15.00
N ILE A 108 -10.33 -16.30 14.15
CA ILE A 108 -11.57 -17.07 14.35
C ILE A 108 -11.42 -18.53 13.86
N VAL A 109 -10.60 -18.80 12.85
CA VAL A 109 -10.35 -20.17 12.35
C VAL A 109 -9.32 -20.92 13.21
N GLN A 110 -8.46 -20.19 13.94
CA GLN A 110 -7.45 -20.76 14.83
C GLN A 110 -7.88 -20.71 16.32
N LYS A 111 -9.16 -20.97 16.64
CA LYS A 111 -9.45 -21.45 18.00
C LYS A 111 -9.01 -22.91 18.07
N PRO A 112 -8.06 -23.28 18.95
CA PRO A 112 -7.74 -24.68 19.16
C PRO A 112 -9.02 -25.38 19.62
N LYS A 113 -9.35 -26.47 18.93
CA LYS A 113 -10.38 -27.41 19.35
C LYS A 113 -9.84 -28.08 20.62
N ILE A 114 -10.25 -27.55 21.78
CA ILE A 114 -10.12 -28.20 23.08
C ILE A 114 -11.52 -28.21 23.68
#